data_AF-A0A0V8RUC6-F1
#
_entry.id   AF-A0A0V8RUC6-F1
#
_cell.length_a   1.000
_cell.length_b   1.000
_cell.length_c   1.000
_cell.angle_alpha   90.00
_cell.angle_beta   90.00
_cell.angle_gamma   90.00
#
_symmetry.space_group_name_H-M   'P 1'
#
loop_
_entity.id
_entity.type
_entity.pdbx_description
1 polymer ?
#
loop_
_entity_poly.entity_id
_entity_poly.type
_entity_poly.pdbx_seq_one_letter_code
_entity_poly.pdbx_strand_id
1 'polypeptide(L)'
;MRSMERVVRPPGGKTLEIALQLDDGCRVSQVSITGDFFVYPPEALEALEDALRGCSSTSCITKAVRQTAERAEALGFTWSQLAAALTRMYDEACSAPSSRQPP
;
A
#
# COMPACT_ATOMS: atom_id res chain seq x y z
N MET A 1 -17.64 -5.69 0.39
CA MET A 1 -16.21 -5.70 0.81
C MET A 1 -15.37 -6.40 -0.24
N ARG A 2 -14.36 -5.72 -0.77
CA ARG A 2 -13.42 -6.21 -1.79
C ARG A 2 -12.04 -6.34 -1.16
N SER A 3 -11.48 -7.54 -1.15
CA SER A 3 -10.12 -7.81 -0.66
C SER A 3 -9.22 -8.17 -1.83
N MET A 4 -8.02 -7.61 -1.86
CA MET A 4 -7.01 -7.93 -2.86
C MET A 4 -5.61 -7.91 -2.25
N GLU A 5 -4.85 -8.94 -2.58
CA GLU A 5 -3.46 -9.11 -2.16
C GLU A 5 -2.55 -9.04 -3.37
N ARG A 6 -1.41 -8.38 -3.21
CA ARG A 6 -0.45 -8.22 -4.30
C ARG A 6 0.97 -8.27 -3.77
N VAL A 7 1.73 -9.19 -4.33
CA VAL A 7 3.18 -9.27 -4.10
C VAL A 7 3.86 -8.32 -5.07
N VAL A 8 4.53 -7.31 -4.52
CA VAL A 8 5.30 -6.31 -5.24
C VAL A 8 6.78 -6.57 -5.01
N ARG A 9 7.50 -6.76 -6.12
CA ARG A 9 8.95 -6.93 -6.13
C ARG A 9 9.59 -5.70 -6.76
N PRO A 10 9.87 -4.64 -5.99
CA PRO A 10 10.54 -3.47 -6.52
C PRO A 10 11.92 -3.84 -7.10
N PRO A 11 12.30 -3.29 -8.27
CA PRO A 11 13.62 -3.51 -8.84
C PRO A 11 14.69 -2.99 -7.86
N GLY A 12 15.61 -3.87 -7.45
CA GLY A 12 16.68 -3.57 -6.49
C GLY A 12 16.25 -3.56 -5.02
N GLY A 13 14.98 -3.89 -4.71
CA GLY A 13 14.46 -4.01 -3.36
C GLY A 13 14.17 -5.45 -2.95
N LYS A 14 13.70 -5.61 -1.73
CA LYS A 14 13.22 -6.87 -1.17
C LYS A 14 11.74 -7.07 -1.51
N THR A 15 11.22 -8.28 -1.30
CA THR A 15 9.83 -8.62 -1.64
C THR A 15 8.88 -7.97 -0.64
N LEU A 16 7.91 -7.22 -1.13
CA LEU A 16 6.79 -6.67 -0.35
C LEU A 16 5.51 -7.39 -0.75
N GLU A 17 4.71 -7.70 0.24
CA GLU A 17 3.36 -8.22 0.09
C GLU A 17 2.41 -7.19 0.68
N ILE A 18 1.50 -6.72 -0.16
CA ILE A 18 0.54 -5.67 0.19
C ILE A 18 -0.85 -6.28 0.08
N ALA A 19 -1.54 -6.37 1.21
CA ALA A 19 -2.94 -6.72 1.25
C ALA A 19 -3.77 -5.44 1.44
N LEU A 20 -4.66 -5.14 0.50
CA LEU A 20 -5.55 -4.00 0.54
C LEU A 20 -7.00 -4.51 0.57
N GLN A 21 -7.74 -4.06 1.58
CA GLN A 21 -9.18 -4.29 1.67
C GLN A 21 -9.92 -2.98 1.52
N LEU A 22 -10.89 -2.97 0.63
CA LEU A 22 -11.73 -1.83 0.30
C LEU A 22 -13.19 -2.18 0.60
N ASP A 23 -13.93 -1.22 1.13
CA ASP A 23 -15.37 -1.33 1.27
C ASP A 23 -16.09 -1.08 -0.06
N ASP A 24 -17.40 -1.30 -0.12
CA ASP A 24 -18.20 -1.14 -1.34
C ASP A 24 -18.15 0.31 -1.87
N GLY A 25 -17.98 1.27 -0.97
CA GLY A 25 -17.78 2.68 -1.28
C GLY A 25 -16.34 3.09 -1.62
N CYS A 26 -15.48 2.16 -2.04
CA CYS A 26 -14.10 2.49 -2.44
C CYS A 26 -13.26 3.11 -1.33
N ARG A 27 -13.49 2.67 -0.09
CA ARG A 27 -12.76 3.15 1.09
C ARG A 27 -11.87 2.07 1.63
N VAL A 28 -10.61 2.38 1.91
CA VAL A 28 -9.67 1.46 2.54
C VAL A 28 -10.21 1.09 3.91
N SER A 29 -10.60 -0.17 4.07
CA SER A 29 -11.06 -0.73 5.33
C SER A 29 -9.88 -1.25 6.14
N GLN A 30 -8.96 -1.94 5.45
CA GLN A 30 -7.74 -2.47 6.06
C GLN A 30 -6.61 -2.49 5.03
N VAL A 31 -5.40 -2.28 5.51
CA VAL A 31 -4.18 -2.50 4.73
C VAL A 31 -3.21 -3.29 5.61
N SER A 32 -2.50 -4.22 5.01
CA SER A 32 -1.39 -4.92 5.65
C SER A 32 -0.20 -4.93 4.72
N ILE A 33 0.95 -4.49 5.23
CA ILE A 33 2.20 -4.42 4.47
C ILE A 33 3.18 -5.37 5.15
N THR A 34 3.42 -6.51 4.53
CA THR A 34 4.30 -7.57 5.03
C THR A 34 5.43 -7.82 4.05
N GLY A 35 6.51 -8.44 4.51
CA GLY A 35 7.62 -8.78 3.63
C GLY A 35 8.95 -8.80 4.36
N ASP A 36 10.00 -9.03 3.59
CA ASP A 36 11.37 -8.98 4.10
C ASP A 36 11.83 -7.52 3.98
N PHE A 37 11.43 -6.63 4.87
CA PHE A 37 11.91 -5.25 4.87
C PHE A 37 12.06 -4.76 6.31
N PHE A 38 12.74 -3.64 6.48
CA PHE A 38 12.83 -2.99 7.79
C PHE A 38 12.34 -1.55 7.67
N VAL A 39 11.53 -1.12 8.65
CA VAL A 39 11.13 0.27 8.80
C VAL A 39 11.60 0.74 10.17
N TYR A 40 12.24 1.91 10.19
CA TYR A 40 12.69 2.55 11.41
C TYR A 40 12.07 3.95 11.54
N PRO A 41 11.32 4.22 12.62
CA PRO A 41 11.07 3.33 13.75
C PRO A 41 9.95 2.30 13.42
N PRO A 42 9.86 1.14 14.12
CA PRO A 42 8.95 0.07 13.72
C PRO A 42 7.46 0.45 13.77
N GLU A 43 7.11 1.39 14.66
CA GLU A 43 5.74 1.87 14.85
C GLU A 43 5.27 2.74 13.67
N ALA A 44 6.19 3.23 12.84
CA ALA A 44 5.82 4.02 11.66
C ALA A 44 5.07 3.18 10.61
N LEU A 45 5.32 1.87 10.55
CA LEU A 45 4.56 0.98 9.67
C LEU A 45 3.11 0.86 10.15
N GLU A 46 2.90 0.58 11.43
CA GLU A 46 1.56 0.49 12.03
C GLU A 46 0.80 1.82 11.89
N ALA A 47 1.49 2.95 12.11
CA ALA A 47 0.92 4.28 11.94
C ALA A 47 0.53 4.57 10.48
N LEU A 48 1.33 4.11 9.51
CA LEU A 48 0.99 4.21 8.10
C LEU A 48 -0.24 3.36 7.77
N GLU A 49 -0.29 2.12 8.23
CA GLU A 49 -1.43 1.24 8.02
C GLU A 49 -2.71 1.85 8.59
N ASP A 50 -2.65 2.46 9.78
CA ASP A 50 -3.76 3.19 10.36
C ASP A 50 -4.14 4.45 9.57
N ALA A 51 -3.16 5.24 9.13
CA ALA A 51 -3.41 6.43 8.32
C ALA A 51 -4.03 6.13 6.95
N LEU A 52 -3.74 4.94 6.41
CA LEU A 52 -4.34 4.44 5.19
C LEU A 52 -5.78 3.94 5.43
N ARG A 53 -6.11 3.43 6.63
CA ARG A 53 -7.50 3.10 6.98
C ARG A 53 -8.38 4.34 6.86
N GLY A 54 -9.50 4.18 6.16
CA GLY A 54 -10.44 5.26 5.87
C GLY A 54 -10.09 6.10 4.65
N CYS A 55 -8.95 5.91 3.99
CA CYS A 55 -8.65 6.62 2.74
C CYS A 55 -9.62 6.22 1.63
N SER A 56 -10.16 7.21 0.91
CA SER A 56 -11.10 7.01 -0.21
C SER A 56 -10.61 7.70 -1.48
N SER A 57 -9.29 7.90 -1.61
CA SER A 57 -8.65 8.47 -2.80
C SER A 57 -7.16 8.18 -2.85
N THR A 58 -6.59 8.17 -4.05
CA THR A 58 -5.15 8.04 -4.28
C THR A 58 -4.34 9.18 -3.65
N SER A 59 -4.91 10.39 -3.60
CA SER A 59 -4.30 11.53 -2.90
C SER A 59 -4.18 11.29 -1.39
N CYS A 60 -5.18 10.69 -0.75
CA CYS A 60 -5.13 10.33 0.67
C CYS A 60 -3.99 9.33 0.93
N ILE A 61 -3.92 8.27 0.12
CA ILE A 61 -2.89 7.23 0.20
C ILE A 61 -1.48 7.85 0.06
N THR A 62 -1.29 8.65 -0.99
CA THR A 62 0.02 9.25 -1.29
C THR A 62 0.46 10.21 -0.18
N LYS A 63 -0.49 10.95 0.41
CA LYS A 63 -0.24 11.84 1.53
C LYS A 63 0.18 11.07 2.78
N ALA A 64 -0.52 9.99 3.14
CA ALA A 64 -0.18 9.16 4.29
C ALA A 64 1.23 8.55 4.16
N VAL A 65 1.56 8.02 2.97
CA VAL A 65 2.89 7.48 2.69
C VAL A 65 3.96 8.56 2.78
N ARG A 66 3.72 9.74 2.19
CA ARG A 66 4.66 10.87 2.25
C ARG A 66 4.92 11.33 3.68
N GLN A 67 3.85 11.50 4.47
CA GLN A 67 3.97 11.93 5.86
C GLN A 67 4.76 10.94 6.70
N THR A 68 4.61 9.64 6.42
CA THR A 68 5.40 8.58 7.09
C THR A 68 6.86 8.64 6.63
N ALA A 69 7.10 8.80 5.32
CA ALA A 69 8.43 8.88 4.74
C ALA A 69 9.29 10.03 5.29
N GLU A 70 8.67 11.13 5.74
CA GLU A 70 9.38 12.26 6.35
C GLU A 70 9.90 11.97 7.77
N ARG A 71 9.40 10.91 8.42
CA ARG A 71 9.71 10.58 9.83
C ARG A 71 10.17 9.13 10.01
N ALA A 72 10.23 8.36 8.93
CA ALA A 72 10.60 6.95 8.95
C ALA A 72 11.49 6.60 7.76
N GLU A 73 12.46 5.75 8.02
CA GLU A 73 13.36 5.20 7.01
C GLU A 73 12.97 3.77 6.69
N ALA A 74 12.94 3.45 5.39
CA ALA A 74 12.63 2.12 4.89
C ALA A 74 13.89 1.49 4.27
N LEU A 75 14.22 0.28 4.70
CA LEU A 75 15.30 -0.53 4.15
C LEU A 75 14.71 -1.71 3.39
N GLY A 76 15.09 -1.84 2.12
CA GLY A 76 14.58 -2.88 1.21
C GLY A 76 13.47 -2.39 0.29
N PHE A 77 12.93 -1.20 0.48
CA PHE A 77 12.03 -0.55 -0.49
C PHE A 77 12.12 0.97 -0.38
N THR A 78 11.54 1.67 -1.36
CA THR A 78 11.38 3.12 -1.28
C THR A 78 9.91 3.49 -1.08
N TRP A 79 9.65 4.53 -0.28
CA TRP A 79 8.30 5.04 -0.04
C TRP A 79 7.55 5.39 -1.33
N SER A 80 8.25 5.90 -2.34
CA SER A 80 7.68 6.18 -3.67
C SER A 80 7.19 4.92 -4.38
N GLN A 81 7.91 3.79 -4.25
CA GLN A 81 7.48 2.51 -4.81
C GLN A 81 6.24 1.99 -4.09
N LEU A 82 6.20 2.09 -2.76
CA LEU A 82 5.04 1.70 -1.96
C LEU A 82 3.81 2.55 -2.32
N ALA A 83 3.96 3.88 -2.43
CA ALA A 83 2.88 4.78 -2.84
C ALA A 83 2.35 4.44 -4.24
N ALA A 84 3.24 4.18 -5.20
CA ALA A 84 2.85 3.79 -6.56
C ALA A 84 2.12 2.44 -6.59
N ALA A 85 2.53 1.47 -5.77
CA ALA A 85 1.87 0.18 -5.66
C ALA A 85 0.47 0.30 -5.06
N LEU A 86 0.34 1.01 -3.94
CA LEU A 86 -0.95 1.22 -3.25
C LEU A 86 -1.94 1.99 -4.13
N THR A 87 -1.49 3.06 -4.81
CA THR A 87 -2.36 3.85 -5.68
C THR A 87 -2.84 3.05 -6.89
N ARG A 88 -1.98 2.20 -7.48
CA ARG A 88 -2.38 1.26 -8.53
C ARG A 88 -3.42 0.26 -8.05
N MET A 89 -3.17 -0.41 -6.92
CA MET A 89 -4.13 -1.36 -6.36
C MET A 89 -5.48 -0.71 -6.06
N TYR A 90 -5.46 0.49 -5.48
CA TYR A 90 -6.67 1.26 -5.22
C TYR A 90 -7.42 1.61 -6.50
N ASP A 91 -6.72 2.10 -7.52
CA ASP A 91 -7.32 2.45 -8.81
C ASP A 91 -7.90 1.21 -9.50
N GLU A 92 -7.18 0.08 -9.53
CA GLU A 92 -7.69 -1.19 -10.09
C GLU A 92 -8.95 -1.70 -9.37
N ALA A 93 -9.03 -1.50 -8.05
CA ALA A 93 -10.20 -1.90 -7.28
C ALA A 93 -11.42 -0.99 -7.50
N CYS A 94 -11.19 0.31 -7.72
CA CYS A 94 -12.21 1.34 -7.81
C CYS A 94 -12.66 1.70 -9.23
N SER A 95 -11.74 1.69 -10.18
CA SER A 95 -11.99 1.98 -11.61
C SER A 95 -12.51 0.76 -12.40
N ALA A 96 -12.97 -0.30 -11.72
CA ALA A 96 -13.75 -1.44 -12.23
C ALA A 96 -12.93 -2.68 -12.71
N PRO A 97 -13.57 -3.87 -12.75
CA PRO A 97 -12.89 -5.17 -12.77
C PRO A 97 -12.54 -5.55 -14.20
N SER A 98 -11.26 -5.61 -14.56
CA SER A 98 -10.75 -6.46 -15.64
C SER A 98 -9.29 -6.12 -15.90
N SER A 99 -8.37 -6.96 -15.46
CA SER A 99 -7.36 -7.53 -16.36
C SER A 99 -6.53 -8.60 -15.66
N ARG A 100 -6.85 -9.86 -16.00
CA ARG A 100 -5.91 -10.93 -16.37
C ARG A 100 -4.55 -10.90 -15.67
N GLN A 101 -4.35 -11.87 -14.79
CA GLN A 101 -3.03 -12.44 -14.58
C GLN A 101 -2.83 -13.51 -15.67
N PRO A 102 -1.99 -13.32 -16.70
CA PRO A 102 -1.67 -14.41 -17.61
C PRO A 102 -0.68 -15.39 -16.95
N PRO A 103 -0.78 -16.70 -17.27
CA PRO A 103 0.21 -17.70 -16.88
C PRO A 103 1.54 -17.54 -17.60
#